data_AF-A0A1X7HFY3-F1
#
_entry.id   AF-A0A1X7HFY3-F1
#
_cell.length_a   1.000
_cell.length_b   1.000
_cell.length_c   1.000
_cell.angle_alpha   90.00
_cell.angle_beta   90.00
_cell.angle_gamma   90.00
#
_symmetry.space_group_name_H-M   'P 1'
#
loop_
_entity.id
_entity.type
_entity.pdbx_description
1 polymer ?
#
loop_
_entity_poly.entity_id
_entity_poly.type
_entity_poly.pdbx_seq_one_letter_code
_entity_poly.pdbx_strand_id
1 'polypeptide(L)'
;MRVRKLAPYKHYLCGLLTACLLFSMIPILSSSAYAAALPTEISASTSSQQLTDQKLTSAAELLEYEAQMAFMAALHAWPALDKLWPGTQYQSRLMLLTNGEQTYEITTSGYKLVEPSNPGLPLEVYFDSQFKLLDWNGKQAVAIFVDKDKPLQDRFEPHTSTPISFIITTHEMFHFYDQPSWPIVQDPNKNDSRSSIYPAEVKPRIQRAMLFQALYQAYTDPEATPMHLGHAAYWYQQYKQDNPTEYEHSLYFDTIEGIASYIDKMSVMYSAFEGSASAQQVRDYFTKQYQDINMSGLITFDQESYLIGSWSAFLLDALNKDWKGLVPEGHTPIEQLLEGVTPIPQQADDKITAERAATIAKLNADLAITLDPLKKALDDQNIPLLLIPLDIKRGAFSTTGFITLKGYEPGYVIMNMSTQFTTSAGKLELKERSMLMMPTYIETKEGDYFITPLQADEYVRTDGTLTFDKNGLKGTVYVKPFKYNGREAYMVAP
;
A
#
# COMPACT_ATOMS: atom_id res chain seq x y z
N MET A 1 32.22 45.05 -14.23
CA MET A 1 31.81 43.86 -15.00
C MET A 1 32.71 42.68 -14.64
N ARG A 2 32.30 41.84 -13.70
CA ARG A 2 32.90 40.51 -13.44
C ARG A 2 31.79 39.58 -12.95
N VAL A 3 31.51 38.57 -13.77
CA VAL A 3 30.52 37.51 -13.55
C VAL A 3 31.00 36.62 -12.40
N ARG A 4 30.17 36.45 -11.37
CA ARG A 4 30.38 35.45 -10.31
C ARG A 4 29.90 34.09 -10.83
N LYS A 5 30.80 33.11 -10.88
CA LYS A 5 30.49 31.70 -11.10
C LYS A 5 29.73 31.16 -9.88
N LEU A 6 28.55 30.60 -10.11
CA LEU A 6 27.83 29.76 -9.15
C LEU A 6 28.55 28.41 -9.03
N ALA A 7 28.66 27.92 -7.80
CA ALA A 7 29.29 26.65 -7.46
C ALA A 7 28.44 25.44 -7.93
N PRO A 8 29.06 24.28 -8.20
CA PRO A 8 28.32 23.08 -8.59
C PRO A 8 27.59 22.46 -7.38
N TYR A 9 26.32 22.11 -7.61
CA TYR A 9 25.47 21.34 -6.71
C TYR A 9 26.11 19.99 -6.39
N LYS A 10 26.42 19.74 -5.12
CA LYS A 10 26.75 18.41 -4.61
C LYS A 10 25.45 17.69 -4.27
N HIS A 11 25.16 16.58 -4.96
CA HIS A 11 24.18 15.62 -4.49
C HIS A 11 24.75 14.92 -3.25
N TYR A 12 24.12 15.12 -2.09
CA TYR A 12 24.34 14.25 -0.95
C TYR A 12 23.45 13.02 -1.14
N LEU A 13 24.06 11.92 -1.55
CA LEU A 13 23.45 10.59 -1.49
C LEU A 13 23.43 10.20 0.00
N CYS A 14 22.33 10.48 0.70
CA CYS A 14 22.09 9.94 2.02
C CYS A 14 21.47 8.54 1.85
N GLY A 15 22.32 7.51 1.88
CA GLY A 15 21.87 6.13 1.90
C GLY A 15 21.36 5.79 3.29
N LEU A 16 20.04 5.88 3.52
CA LEU A 16 19.35 5.26 4.66
C LEU A 16 17.80 5.32 4.60
N LEU A 17 17.17 5.49 3.43
CA LEU A 17 15.69 5.61 3.33
C LEU A 17 15.05 4.78 2.20
N THR A 18 15.75 3.79 1.65
CA THR A 18 15.30 3.10 0.42
C THR A 18 14.40 1.87 0.65
N ALA A 19 14.00 1.55 1.88
CA ALA A 19 13.10 0.42 2.16
C ALA A 19 11.60 0.78 2.05
N CYS A 20 11.24 2.07 2.02
CA CYS A 20 9.88 2.52 2.33
C CYS A 20 8.85 2.56 1.17
N LEU A 21 9.06 1.93 0.01
CA LEU A 21 8.23 2.26 -1.18
C LEU A 21 7.80 1.10 -2.09
N LEU A 22 7.49 -0.08 -1.54
CA LEU A 22 7.02 -1.21 -2.37
C LEU A 22 5.70 -1.79 -1.85
N PHE A 23 4.59 -1.26 -2.39
CA PHE A 23 3.22 -1.57 -1.99
C PHE A 23 2.63 -2.79 -2.72
N SER A 24 1.76 -3.50 -2.01
CA SER A 24 0.98 -4.65 -2.48
C SER A 24 -0.10 -4.21 -3.49
N MET A 25 0.23 -4.25 -4.77
CA MET A 25 -0.75 -4.14 -5.85
C MET A 25 -1.54 -5.45 -5.98
N ILE A 26 -2.75 -5.50 -5.43
CA ILE A 26 -3.81 -6.31 -6.02
C ILE A 26 -4.91 -5.34 -6.48
N PRO A 27 -5.20 -5.25 -7.79
CA PRO A 27 -6.38 -4.54 -8.25
C PRO A 27 -7.61 -5.29 -7.75
N ILE A 28 -8.33 -4.72 -6.78
CA ILE A 28 -9.69 -5.14 -6.50
C ILE A 28 -10.52 -4.66 -7.69
N LEU A 29 -10.68 -5.53 -8.69
CA LEU A 29 -11.78 -5.48 -9.63
C LEU A 29 -13.05 -5.83 -8.84
N SER A 30 -13.64 -4.86 -8.14
CA SER A 30 -15.05 -4.95 -7.73
C SER A 30 -15.90 -4.76 -8.98
N SER A 31 -16.07 -5.84 -9.75
CA SER A 31 -17.10 -5.88 -10.79
C SER A 31 -18.46 -5.60 -10.16
N SER A 32 -19.02 -4.45 -10.52
CA SER A 32 -20.37 -4.03 -10.20
C SER A 32 -21.38 -4.92 -10.92
N ALA A 33 -22.22 -5.62 -10.17
CA ALA A 33 -23.49 -6.11 -10.65
C ALA A 33 -24.60 -5.44 -9.83
N TYR A 34 -25.02 -4.25 -10.26
CA TYR A 34 -26.24 -3.60 -9.76
C TYR A 34 -27.45 -4.06 -10.56
N ALA A 35 -28.57 -4.31 -9.86
CA ALA A 35 -29.87 -3.71 -10.20
C ALA A 35 -30.92 -4.06 -9.12
N ALA A 36 -31.09 -3.19 -8.13
CA ALA A 36 -32.37 -3.05 -7.44
C ALA A 36 -32.54 -1.59 -7.00
N ALA A 37 -33.57 -0.94 -7.53
CA ALA A 37 -33.93 0.43 -7.22
C ALA A 37 -34.62 0.50 -5.84
N LEU A 38 -34.15 1.36 -4.94
CA LEU A 38 -34.80 1.73 -3.68
C LEU A 38 -34.44 3.19 -3.29
N PRO A 39 -35.24 3.84 -2.42
CA PRO A 39 -35.64 5.23 -2.58
C PRO A 39 -34.67 6.27 -2.02
N THR A 40 -34.77 7.45 -2.61
CA THR A 40 -34.19 8.76 -2.26
C THR A 40 -34.52 9.20 -0.83
N GLU A 41 -33.50 9.56 -0.05
CA GLU A 41 -33.31 10.88 0.58
C GLU A 41 -32.18 10.83 1.63
N ILE A 42 -30.94 11.04 1.17
CA ILE A 42 -29.94 11.81 1.92
C ILE A 42 -29.39 12.79 0.90
N SER A 43 -29.75 14.06 1.01
CA SER A 43 -29.22 15.14 0.17
C SER A 43 -27.76 15.42 0.53
N ALA A 44 -26.87 14.48 0.21
CA ALA A 44 -25.56 14.83 -0.30
C ALA A 44 -25.76 15.18 -1.78
N SER A 45 -25.09 16.22 -2.26
CA SER A 45 -25.31 16.80 -3.59
C SER A 45 -25.43 15.74 -4.68
N THR A 46 -26.44 15.91 -5.53
CA THR A 46 -26.79 15.09 -6.69
C THR A 46 -25.65 14.99 -7.70
N SER A 47 -24.64 14.15 -7.45
CA SER A 47 -23.52 13.94 -8.39
C SER A 47 -23.47 12.55 -9.03
N SER A 48 -23.97 11.49 -8.37
CA SER A 48 -23.81 10.13 -8.91
C SER A 48 -24.60 9.86 -10.21
N GLN A 49 -25.71 10.58 -10.44
CA GLN A 49 -26.49 10.51 -11.69
C GLN A 49 -25.90 11.35 -12.84
N GLN A 50 -24.85 12.15 -12.60
CA GLN A 50 -24.27 13.05 -13.62
C GLN A 50 -23.01 12.50 -14.30
N LEU A 51 -22.41 11.42 -13.79
CA LEU A 51 -21.20 10.82 -14.37
C LEU A 51 -21.41 10.21 -15.77
N THR A 52 -22.66 9.95 -16.19
CA THR A 52 -22.95 9.18 -17.42
C THR A 52 -23.34 10.00 -18.65
N ASP A 53 -23.59 11.31 -18.52
CA ASP A 53 -24.12 12.13 -19.63
C ASP A 53 -23.04 12.95 -20.38
N GLN A 54 -21.85 13.14 -19.80
CA GLN A 54 -20.72 13.74 -20.50
C GLN A 54 -19.95 12.69 -21.29
N LYS A 55 -20.07 12.75 -22.62
CA LYS A 55 -19.28 11.92 -23.53
C LYS A 55 -17.85 12.48 -23.63
N LEU A 56 -17.06 12.32 -22.58
CA LEU A 56 -15.62 12.57 -22.60
C LEU A 56 -14.99 11.52 -23.53
N THR A 57 -14.20 11.95 -24.53
CA THR A 57 -13.75 11.05 -25.60
C THR A 57 -12.24 10.90 -25.69
N SER A 58 -11.47 11.78 -25.07
CA SER A 58 -10.01 11.73 -25.08
C SER A 58 -9.40 11.55 -23.69
N ALA A 59 -8.20 10.97 -23.64
CA ALA A 59 -7.43 10.83 -22.40
C ALA A 59 -7.14 12.17 -21.72
N ALA A 60 -7.02 13.25 -22.50
CA ALA A 60 -6.81 14.61 -22.02
C ALA A 60 -8.06 15.17 -21.31
N GLU A 61 -9.23 15.03 -21.94
CA GLU A 61 -10.52 15.44 -21.34
C GLU A 61 -10.82 14.66 -20.05
N LEU A 62 -10.52 13.35 -20.04
CA LEU A 62 -10.68 12.52 -18.85
C LEU A 62 -9.76 12.97 -17.70
N LEU A 63 -8.50 13.30 -18.00
CA LEU A 63 -7.55 13.78 -16.99
C LEU A 63 -7.94 15.16 -16.44
N GLU A 64 -8.39 16.08 -17.31
CA GLU A 64 -8.84 17.40 -16.90
C GLU A 64 -10.06 17.33 -15.99
N TYR A 65 -11.04 16.48 -16.33
CA TYR A 65 -12.21 16.22 -15.50
C TYR A 65 -11.81 15.67 -14.12
N GLU A 66 -10.90 14.70 -14.09
CA GLU A 66 -10.38 14.15 -12.84
C GLU A 66 -9.63 15.22 -12.01
N ALA A 67 -8.85 16.09 -12.67
CA ALA A 67 -8.17 17.21 -12.02
C ALA A 67 -9.15 18.21 -11.39
N GLN A 68 -10.25 18.52 -12.09
CA GLN A 68 -11.31 19.38 -11.58
C GLN A 68 -11.98 18.76 -10.34
N MET A 69 -12.29 17.47 -10.38
CA MET A 69 -12.90 16.77 -9.25
C MET A 69 -11.95 16.63 -8.07
N ALA A 70 -10.65 16.39 -8.32
CA ALA A 70 -9.63 16.35 -7.28
C ALA A 70 -9.40 17.73 -6.67
N PHE A 71 -9.50 18.81 -7.45
CA PHE A 71 -9.51 20.17 -6.92
C PHE A 71 -10.69 20.41 -5.98
N MET A 72 -11.92 20.06 -6.38
CA MET A 72 -13.09 20.21 -5.53
C MET A 72 -12.93 19.44 -4.22
N ALA A 73 -12.41 18.21 -4.28
CA ALA A 73 -12.12 17.43 -3.07
C ALA A 73 -11.06 18.10 -2.19
N ALA A 74 -9.95 18.57 -2.77
CA ALA A 74 -8.89 19.27 -2.04
C ALA A 74 -9.36 20.57 -1.39
N LEU A 75 -10.16 21.36 -2.10
CA LEU A 75 -10.73 22.63 -1.62
C LEU A 75 -11.48 22.44 -0.30
N HIS A 76 -12.25 21.36 -0.16
CA HIS A 76 -13.09 21.10 1.00
C HIS A 76 -12.40 20.25 2.06
N ALA A 77 -11.72 19.18 1.66
CA ALA A 77 -11.18 18.18 2.57
C ALA A 77 -9.89 18.64 3.26
N TRP A 78 -8.91 19.19 2.52
CA TRP A 78 -7.60 19.51 3.09
C TRP A 78 -7.65 20.54 4.23
N PRO A 79 -8.44 21.63 4.16
CA PRO A 79 -8.63 22.51 5.32
C PRO A 79 -9.29 21.86 6.52
N ALA A 80 -10.14 20.86 6.30
CA ALA A 80 -10.79 20.11 7.38
C ALA A 80 -9.82 19.11 8.03
N LEU A 81 -8.96 18.47 7.24
CA LEU A 81 -7.91 17.57 7.74
C LEU A 81 -6.89 18.28 8.65
N ASP A 82 -6.50 19.51 8.30
CA ASP A 82 -5.63 20.34 9.15
C ASP A 82 -6.20 20.58 10.55
N LYS A 83 -7.53 20.57 10.68
CA LYS A 83 -8.24 20.68 11.97
C LYS A 83 -8.45 19.31 12.63
N LEU A 84 -8.62 18.27 11.82
CA LEU A 84 -8.85 16.90 12.27
C LEU A 84 -7.65 16.33 13.00
N TRP A 85 -6.46 16.45 12.41
CA TRP A 85 -5.22 15.91 12.95
C TRP A 85 -4.22 17.03 13.27
N PRO A 86 -3.94 17.28 14.56
CA PRO A 86 -3.03 18.34 14.98
C PRO A 86 -1.66 18.26 14.31
N GLY A 87 -1.20 19.37 13.73
CA GLY A 87 0.13 19.50 13.13
C GLY A 87 0.22 19.18 11.63
N THR A 88 -0.84 18.62 11.04
CA THR A 88 -0.91 18.45 9.57
C THR A 88 -1.03 19.81 8.85
N GLN A 89 -0.57 19.85 7.61
CA GLN A 89 -0.51 21.08 6.78
C GLN A 89 -0.97 20.84 5.34
N TYR A 90 -2.00 20.05 5.13
CA TYR A 90 -2.56 19.72 3.82
C TYR A 90 -2.88 20.95 2.96
N GLN A 91 -3.37 22.04 3.55
CA GLN A 91 -3.64 23.26 2.78
C GLN A 91 -2.41 23.88 2.10
N SER A 92 -1.22 23.58 2.61
CA SER A 92 0.05 24.09 2.06
C SER A 92 0.66 23.18 0.98
N ARG A 93 0.15 21.94 0.86
CA ARG A 93 0.63 20.90 -0.04
C ARG A 93 -0.04 20.98 -1.41
N LEU A 94 0.46 20.19 -2.36
CA LEU A 94 -0.12 20.07 -3.69
C LEU A 94 -0.03 18.67 -4.26
N MET A 95 -0.94 18.37 -5.17
CA MET A 95 -0.98 17.13 -5.94
C MET A 95 -0.54 17.42 -7.38
N LEU A 96 0.28 16.54 -7.96
CA LEU A 96 0.56 16.50 -9.39
C LEU A 96 -0.12 15.28 -10.01
N LEU A 97 -1.24 15.48 -10.69
CA LEU A 97 -2.00 14.43 -11.36
C LEU A 97 -1.50 14.28 -12.81
N THR A 98 -0.97 13.12 -13.19
CA THR A 98 -0.42 12.91 -14.54
C THR A 98 -0.90 11.61 -15.20
N ASN A 99 -0.99 11.59 -16.53
CA ASN A 99 -1.18 10.37 -17.32
C ASN A 99 0.05 10.04 -18.18
N GLY A 100 1.19 10.68 -17.92
CA GLY A 100 2.43 10.57 -18.71
C GLY A 100 2.49 11.46 -19.96
N GLU A 101 1.36 12.05 -20.38
CA GLU A 101 1.30 12.99 -21.51
C GLU A 101 1.02 14.42 -21.03
N GLN A 102 0.16 14.55 -20.02
CA GLN A 102 -0.22 15.81 -19.39
C GLN A 102 -0.12 15.70 -17.87
N THR A 103 0.05 16.84 -17.21
CA THR A 103 0.10 16.92 -15.74
C THR A 103 -0.65 18.15 -15.25
N TYR A 104 -1.51 17.96 -14.25
CA TYR A 104 -2.19 19.05 -13.55
C TYR A 104 -1.58 19.26 -12.17
N GLU A 105 -1.28 20.51 -11.83
CA GLU A 105 -0.99 20.94 -10.46
C GLU A 105 -2.31 21.28 -9.77
N ILE A 106 -2.57 20.68 -8.62
CA ILE A 106 -3.82 20.81 -7.87
C ILE A 106 -3.52 21.25 -6.43
N THR A 107 -4.20 22.30 -5.99
CA THR A 107 -4.08 22.91 -4.66
C THR A 107 -5.46 23.25 -4.11
N THR A 108 -5.56 23.64 -2.84
CA THR A 108 -6.81 24.20 -2.28
C THR A 108 -7.28 25.51 -2.94
N SER A 109 -6.41 26.18 -3.72
CA SER A 109 -6.72 27.45 -4.37
C SER A 109 -7.11 27.31 -5.85
N GLY A 110 -6.92 26.14 -6.45
CA GLY A 110 -7.18 25.89 -7.86
C GLY A 110 -6.38 24.73 -8.43
N TYR A 111 -6.69 24.40 -9.69
CA TYR A 111 -5.92 23.49 -10.53
C TYR A 111 -5.46 24.18 -11.82
N LYS A 112 -4.32 23.75 -12.37
CA LYS A 112 -3.81 24.25 -13.66
C LYS A 112 -3.00 23.19 -14.39
N LEU A 113 -3.05 23.23 -15.72
CA LEU A 113 -2.16 22.42 -16.55
C LEU A 113 -0.71 22.90 -16.37
N VAL A 114 0.20 21.96 -16.21
CA VAL A 114 1.63 22.23 -16.10
C VAL A 114 2.26 22.19 -17.48
N GLU A 115 3.07 23.22 -17.80
CA GLU A 115 3.83 23.28 -19.03
C GLU A 115 4.79 22.08 -19.16
N PRO A 116 4.70 21.27 -20.24
CA PRO A 116 5.55 20.08 -20.41
C PRO A 116 7.06 20.38 -20.41
N SER A 117 7.46 21.60 -20.77
CA SER A 117 8.86 22.04 -20.74
C SER A 117 9.39 22.35 -19.35
N ASN A 118 8.59 22.21 -18.29
CA ASN A 118 9.03 22.50 -16.93
C ASN A 118 10.09 21.46 -16.48
N PRO A 119 11.32 21.89 -16.13
CA PRO A 119 12.43 20.98 -15.83
C PRO A 119 12.22 20.12 -14.59
N GLY A 120 11.27 20.47 -13.71
CA GLY A 120 10.95 19.66 -12.53
C GLY A 120 9.95 18.54 -12.80
N LEU A 121 9.28 18.56 -13.96
CA LEU A 121 8.13 17.68 -14.22
C LEU A 121 8.65 16.23 -14.29
N PRO A 122 7.99 15.27 -13.62
CA PRO A 122 8.35 13.86 -13.75
C PRO A 122 7.99 13.35 -15.16
N LEU A 123 8.73 13.78 -16.18
CA LEU A 123 8.48 13.54 -17.60
C LEU A 123 8.70 12.08 -18.03
N GLU A 124 9.43 11.29 -17.24
CA GLU A 124 9.82 9.92 -17.62
C GLU A 124 9.14 8.83 -16.78
N VAL A 125 8.21 9.17 -15.89
CA VAL A 125 7.96 8.28 -14.75
C VAL A 125 6.62 7.56 -14.88
N TYR A 126 6.66 6.41 -15.56
CA TYR A 126 5.96 5.24 -15.04
C TYR A 126 6.53 5.02 -13.64
N PHE A 127 5.82 5.49 -12.61
CA PHE A 127 6.26 5.26 -11.24
C PHE A 127 6.16 3.75 -10.97
N ASP A 128 7.25 3.14 -10.54
CA ASP A 128 7.29 1.75 -10.01
C ASP A 128 6.20 1.53 -8.91
N SER A 129 5.59 2.61 -8.41
CA SER A 129 4.64 2.71 -7.29
C SER A 129 3.34 3.50 -7.59
N GLN A 130 3.03 3.87 -8.84
CA GLN A 130 1.93 4.82 -9.21
C GLN A 130 2.03 6.25 -8.63
N PHE A 131 2.82 6.51 -7.60
CA PHE A 131 3.03 7.85 -7.03
C PHE A 131 4.51 8.13 -6.67
N LYS A 132 4.83 9.41 -6.48
CA LYS A 132 6.18 9.88 -6.08
C LYS A 132 6.12 11.12 -5.22
N LEU A 133 6.90 11.08 -4.14
CA LEU A 133 7.23 12.23 -3.31
C LEU A 133 8.19 13.18 -4.04
N LEU A 134 7.90 14.48 -4.06
CA LEU A 134 8.81 15.49 -4.58
C LEU A 134 8.61 16.86 -3.92
N ASP A 135 9.61 17.73 -4.08
CA ASP A 135 9.43 19.17 -3.90
C ASP A 135 9.07 19.78 -5.27
N TRP A 136 7.96 20.50 -5.32
CA TRP A 136 7.47 21.16 -6.53
C TRP A 136 7.27 22.65 -6.27
N ASN A 137 8.09 23.49 -6.90
CA ASN A 137 8.06 24.94 -6.73
C ASN A 137 8.17 25.39 -5.26
N GLY A 138 9.00 24.70 -4.45
CA GLY A 138 9.20 25.01 -3.03
C GLY A 138 8.05 24.55 -2.14
N LYS A 139 7.18 23.65 -2.63
CA LYS A 139 6.08 23.05 -1.88
C LYS A 139 6.22 21.54 -1.83
N GLN A 140 5.78 20.98 -0.71
CA GLN A 140 5.56 19.56 -0.52
C GLN A 140 4.52 19.06 -1.53
N ALA A 141 4.92 18.12 -2.39
CA ALA A 141 4.09 17.57 -3.43
C ALA A 141 4.14 16.03 -3.49
N VAL A 142 3.00 15.46 -3.85
CA VAL A 142 2.91 14.06 -4.30
C VAL A 142 2.43 14.05 -5.75
N ALA A 143 3.22 13.44 -6.62
CA ALA A 143 2.81 13.13 -7.98
C ALA A 143 2.13 11.77 -8.02
N ILE A 144 1.06 11.63 -8.79
CA ILE A 144 0.34 10.38 -9.00
C ILE A 144 0.03 10.19 -10.48
N PHE A 145 0.30 8.98 -10.96
CA PHE A 145 0.01 8.54 -12.31
C PHE A 145 -1.37 7.90 -12.39
N VAL A 146 -2.14 8.28 -13.40
CA VAL A 146 -3.42 7.68 -13.75
C VAL A 146 -3.31 7.03 -15.11
N ASP A 147 -3.66 5.75 -15.15
CA ASP A 147 -3.75 5.00 -16.39
C ASP A 147 -4.84 5.59 -17.29
N LYS A 148 -4.42 6.07 -18.47
CA LYS A 148 -5.30 6.68 -19.47
C LYS A 148 -6.31 5.68 -20.04
N ASP A 149 -6.01 4.39 -20.00
CA ASP A 149 -6.87 3.33 -20.53
C ASP A 149 -7.89 2.83 -19.48
N LYS A 150 -7.75 3.25 -18.22
CA LYS A 150 -8.69 2.92 -17.16
C LYS A 150 -10.05 3.60 -17.41
N PRO A 151 -11.17 2.87 -17.43
CA PRO A 151 -12.50 3.47 -17.61
C PRO A 151 -12.80 4.52 -16.55
N LEU A 152 -13.54 5.58 -16.93
CA LEU A 152 -13.81 6.72 -16.05
C LEU A 152 -14.43 6.29 -14.72
N GLN A 153 -15.44 5.42 -14.74
CA GLN A 153 -16.13 4.96 -13.52
C GLN A 153 -15.19 4.26 -12.53
N ASP A 154 -14.12 3.62 -13.01
CA ASP A 154 -13.16 2.91 -12.16
C ASP A 154 -12.10 3.87 -11.58
N ARG A 155 -12.15 5.16 -11.91
CA ARG A 155 -11.27 6.21 -11.38
C ARG A 155 -11.86 6.95 -10.18
N PHE A 156 -13.13 6.70 -9.85
CA PHE A 156 -13.84 7.42 -8.80
C PHE A 156 -14.36 6.48 -7.73
N GLU A 157 -14.45 6.99 -6.51
CA GLU A 157 -15.15 6.33 -5.42
C GLU A 157 -16.66 6.29 -5.75
N PRO A 158 -17.31 5.10 -5.71
CA PRO A 158 -18.67 4.93 -6.23
C PRO A 158 -19.76 5.76 -5.55
N HIS A 159 -19.57 6.17 -4.29
CA HIS A 159 -20.59 6.82 -3.48
C HIS A 159 -20.49 8.35 -3.49
N THR A 160 -19.30 8.89 -3.72
CA THR A 160 -19.02 10.34 -3.59
C THR A 160 -18.55 11.00 -4.87
N SER A 161 -18.20 10.21 -5.90
CA SER A 161 -17.52 10.73 -7.09
C SER A 161 -16.22 11.46 -6.74
N THR A 162 -15.57 11.08 -5.64
CA THR A 162 -14.22 11.56 -5.29
C THR A 162 -13.19 10.76 -6.10
N PRO A 163 -12.24 11.39 -6.80
CA PRO A 163 -11.21 10.66 -7.53
C PRO A 163 -10.39 9.76 -6.62
N ILE A 164 -10.17 8.51 -7.04
CA ILE A 164 -9.27 7.58 -6.34
C ILE A 164 -7.86 8.15 -6.27
N SER A 165 -7.42 8.90 -7.29
CA SER A 165 -6.12 9.57 -7.28
C SER A 165 -5.99 10.60 -6.15
N PHE A 166 -7.05 11.35 -5.84
CA PHE A 166 -7.10 12.28 -4.71
C PHE A 166 -7.00 11.53 -3.36
N ILE A 167 -7.74 10.43 -3.23
CA ILE A 167 -7.76 9.59 -2.02
C ILE A 167 -6.36 9.06 -1.74
N ILE A 168 -5.75 8.41 -2.74
CA ILE A 168 -4.39 7.86 -2.64
C ILE A 168 -3.39 8.99 -2.35
N THR A 169 -3.44 10.11 -3.06
CA THR A 169 -2.51 11.22 -2.82
C THR A 169 -2.62 11.73 -1.38
N THR A 170 -3.83 11.87 -0.85
CA THR A 170 -4.06 12.34 0.53
C THR A 170 -3.53 11.34 1.56
N HIS A 171 -3.72 10.04 1.29
CA HIS A 171 -3.15 8.94 2.07
C HIS A 171 -1.61 9.00 2.10
N GLU A 172 -0.98 9.03 0.93
CA GLU A 172 0.48 9.03 0.79
C GLU A 172 1.12 10.31 1.33
N MET A 173 0.46 11.46 1.23
CA MET A 173 0.93 12.70 1.87
C MET A 173 1.07 12.53 3.39
N PHE A 174 0.19 11.75 4.03
CA PHE A 174 0.28 11.49 5.46
C PHE A 174 1.54 10.69 5.79
N HIS A 175 1.77 9.59 5.05
CA HIS A 175 2.97 8.77 5.15
C HIS A 175 4.25 9.59 4.96
N PHE A 176 4.28 10.48 3.97
CA PHE A 176 5.49 11.20 3.60
C PHE A 176 5.82 12.42 4.44
N TYR A 177 4.82 13.08 5.01
CA TYR A 177 5.01 14.39 5.62
C TYR A 177 4.63 14.46 7.10
N ASP A 178 3.75 13.58 7.57
CA ASP A 178 3.21 13.65 8.94
C ASP A 178 3.71 12.50 9.82
N GLN A 179 3.90 11.31 9.25
CA GLN A 179 4.36 10.12 9.95
C GLN A 179 5.89 9.94 10.10
N PRO A 180 6.79 10.51 9.27
CA PRO A 180 8.23 10.24 9.40
C PRO A 180 8.84 10.69 10.73
N SER A 181 8.19 11.61 11.44
CA SER A 181 8.62 12.06 12.75
C SER A 181 8.16 11.15 13.90
N TRP A 182 7.36 10.12 13.64
CA TRP A 182 6.83 9.25 14.67
C TRP A 182 7.90 8.25 15.11
N PRO A 183 8.20 8.13 16.42
CA PRO A 183 9.12 7.13 16.96
C PRO A 183 8.94 5.72 16.40
N ILE A 184 7.70 5.27 16.23
CA ILE A 184 7.40 3.93 15.69
C ILE A 184 7.87 3.73 14.24
N VAL A 185 7.94 4.80 13.45
CA VAL A 185 8.46 4.80 12.06
C VAL A 185 9.99 4.87 12.04
N GLN A 186 10.59 5.49 13.05
CA GLN A 186 12.04 5.65 13.14
C GLN A 186 12.76 4.47 13.78
N ASP A 187 12.04 3.50 14.35
CA ASP A 187 12.63 2.34 15.00
C ASP A 187 13.22 1.36 13.97
N PRO A 188 14.57 1.24 13.89
CA PRO A 188 15.22 0.40 12.90
C PRO A 188 15.04 -1.10 13.17
N ASN A 189 14.49 -1.48 14.33
CA ASN A 189 14.22 -2.87 14.69
C ASN A 189 12.80 -3.30 14.33
N LYS A 190 11.94 -2.39 13.87
CA LYS A 190 10.59 -2.73 13.41
C LYS A 190 10.69 -3.39 12.04
N ASN A 191 10.07 -4.56 11.91
CA ASN A 191 9.82 -5.17 10.62
C ASN A 191 8.73 -4.37 9.91
N ASP A 192 9.11 -3.65 8.87
CA ASP A 192 8.24 -2.86 7.98
C ASP A 192 7.74 -3.69 6.79
N SER A 193 7.97 -5.01 6.78
CA SER A 193 7.46 -5.86 5.72
C SER A 193 5.96 -6.07 5.83
N ARG A 194 5.26 -5.67 4.76
CA ARG A 194 3.82 -5.88 4.55
C ARG A 194 3.46 -7.25 4.00
N SER A 195 4.47 -8.09 3.75
CA SER A 195 4.27 -9.38 3.12
C SER A 195 3.54 -10.35 4.04
N SER A 196 2.48 -10.97 3.52
CA SER A 196 1.78 -12.04 4.23
C SER A 196 2.64 -13.30 4.24
N ILE A 197 2.63 -14.04 5.35
CA ILE A 197 3.33 -15.32 5.43
C ILE A 197 2.62 -16.38 4.58
N TYR A 198 3.40 -17.18 3.87
CA TYR A 198 2.92 -18.36 3.16
C TYR A 198 3.45 -19.66 3.81
N PRO A 199 2.58 -20.66 4.05
CA PRO A 199 1.13 -20.62 3.81
C PRO A 199 0.40 -19.68 4.80
N ALA A 200 -0.65 -19.04 4.32
CA ALA A 200 -1.49 -18.18 5.15
C ALA A 200 -2.32 -19.01 6.14
N GLU A 201 -2.42 -18.55 7.38
CA GLU A 201 -3.15 -19.24 8.44
C GLU A 201 -4.58 -18.73 8.55
N VAL A 202 -5.56 -19.62 8.72
CA VAL A 202 -6.99 -19.26 8.76
C VAL A 202 -7.38 -18.56 10.07
N LYS A 203 -6.84 -19.05 11.20
CA LYS A 203 -7.23 -18.63 12.55
C LYS A 203 -7.06 -17.12 12.79
N PRO A 204 -5.90 -16.47 12.52
CA PRO A 204 -5.76 -15.03 12.71
C PRO A 204 -6.72 -14.22 11.84
N ARG A 205 -7.05 -14.71 10.63
CA ARG A 205 -7.97 -14.05 9.70
C ARG A 205 -9.42 -14.08 10.17
N ILE A 206 -9.83 -15.16 10.83
CA ILE A 206 -11.15 -15.20 11.50
C ILE A 206 -11.15 -14.21 12.67
N GLN A 207 -10.14 -14.22 13.52
CA GLN A 207 -10.09 -13.36 14.71
C GLN A 207 -10.10 -11.87 14.34
N ARG A 208 -9.32 -11.46 13.34
CA ARG A 208 -9.31 -10.08 12.85
C ARG A 208 -10.60 -9.69 12.13
N ALA A 209 -11.24 -10.61 11.41
CA ALA A 209 -12.56 -10.36 10.83
C ALA A 209 -13.65 -10.17 11.90
N MET A 210 -13.66 -11.01 12.94
CA MET A 210 -14.61 -10.87 14.05
C MET A 210 -14.35 -9.60 14.87
N LEU A 211 -13.08 -9.24 15.08
CA LEU A 211 -12.69 -7.96 15.69
C LEU A 211 -13.24 -6.79 14.87
N PHE A 212 -13.00 -6.76 13.56
CA PHE A 212 -13.55 -5.72 12.68
C PHE A 212 -15.08 -5.68 12.74
N GLN A 213 -15.76 -6.83 12.68
CA GLN A 213 -17.22 -6.89 12.76
C GLN A 213 -17.74 -6.28 14.07
N ALA A 214 -17.07 -6.56 15.20
CA ALA A 214 -17.43 -5.99 16.49
C ALA A 214 -17.20 -4.47 16.53
N LEU A 215 -16.10 -3.95 15.95
CA LEU A 215 -15.86 -2.51 15.82
C LEU A 215 -16.93 -1.84 14.94
N TYR A 216 -17.24 -2.43 13.78
CA TYR A 216 -18.27 -1.95 12.88
C TYR A 216 -19.62 -1.86 13.61
N GLN A 217 -20.03 -2.94 14.28
CA GLN A 217 -21.28 -2.97 15.05
C GLN A 217 -21.29 -1.95 16.19
N ALA A 218 -20.18 -1.79 16.92
CA ALA A 218 -20.06 -0.78 17.97
C ALA A 218 -20.27 0.65 17.43
N TYR A 219 -19.91 0.89 16.17
CA TYR A 219 -20.08 2.17 15.51
C TYR A 219 -21.48 2.35 14.92
N THR A 220 -22.06 1.32 14.32
CA THR A 220 -23.39 1.42 13.67
C THR A 220 -24.55 1.27 14.65
N ASP A 221 -24.33 0.70 15.83
CA ASP A 221 -25.31 0.57 16.92
C ASP A 221 -24.81 1.28 18.20
N PRO A 222 -25.06 2.60 18.32
CA PRO A 222 -24.62 3.39 19.48
C PRO A 222 -25.20 2.94 20.82
N GLU A 223 -26.39 2.33 20.83
CA GLU A 223 -27.03 1.87 22.06
C GLU A 223 -26.35 0.62 22.62
N ALA A 224 -25.84 -0.24 21.73
CA ALA A 224 -25.14 -1.47 22.08
C ALA A 224 -23.60 -1.33 22.08
N THR A 225 -23.05 -0.11 21.90
CA THR A 225 -21.59 0.13 21.85
C THR A 225 -20.81 -0.57 22.98
N PRO A 226 -21.20 -0.50 24.28
CA PRO A 226 -20.44 -1.17 25.34
C PRO A 226 -20.33 -2.70 25.17
N MET A 227 -21.40 -3.34 24.69
CA MET A 227 -21.41 -4.78 24.42
C MET A 227 -20.48 -5.12 23.26
N HIS A 228 -20.61 -4.39 22.14
CA HIS A 228 -19.79 -4.64 20.95
C HIS A 228 -18.31 -4.34 21.18
N LEU A 229 -17.97 -3.31 21.97
CA LEU A 229 -16.59 -3.09 22.40
C LEU A 229 -16.08 -4.23 23.31
N GLY A 230 -16.95 -4.82 24.14
CA GLY A 230 -16.62 -6.03 24.89
C GLY A 230 -16.28 -7.22 23.99
N HIS A 231 -17.03 -7.43 22.90
CA HIS A 231 -16.71 -8.45 21.89
C HIS A 231 -15.39 -8.12 21.16
N ALA A 232 -15.16 -6.86 20.80
CA ALA A 232 -13.91 -6.43 20.18
C ALA A 232 -12.71 -6.69 21.12
N ALA A 233 -12.84 -6.37 22.41
CA ALA A 233 -11.83 -6.68 23.42
C ALA A 233 -11.54 -8.18 23.54
N TYR A 234 -12.57 -9.03 23.46
CA TYR A 234 -12.39 -10.48 23.42
C TYR A 234 -11.58 -10.93 22.19
N TRP A 235 -11.97 -10.52 20.98
CA TRP A 235 -11.26 -10.95 19.77
C TRP A 235 -9.85 -10.40 19.66
N TYR A 236 -9.64 -9.15 20.09
CA TYR A 236 -8.30 -8.57 20.17
C TYR A 236 -7.41 -9.35 21.14
N GLN A 237 -7.94 -9.73 22.31
CA GLN A 237 -7.21 -10.55 23.27
C GLN A 237 -6.89 -11.95 22.72
N GLN A 238 -7.86 -12.61 22.07
CA GLN A 238 -7.62 -13.92 21.43
C GLN A 238 -6.57 -13.81 20.34
N TYR A 239 -6.63 -12.80 19.47
CA TYR A 239 -5.65 -12.57 18.41
C TYR A 239 -4.23 -12.40 18.97
N LYS A 240 -4.08 -11.55 19.99
CA LYS A 240 -2.81 -11.30 20.69
C LYS A 240 -2.23 -12.56 21.33
N GLN A 241 -3.07 -13.36 21.98
CA GLN A 241 -2.66 -14.58 22.68
C GLN A 241 -2.28 -15.71 21.71
N ASP A 242 -3.05 -15.87 20.65
CA ASP A 242 -2.91 -17.00 19.73
C ASP A 242 -1.85 -16.76 18.64
N ASN A 243 -1.56 -15.51 18.28
CA ASN A 243 -0.70 -15.15 17.16
C ASN A 243 0.33 -14.07 17.55
N PRO A 244 1.15 -14.27 18.60
CA PRO A 244 1.98 -13.21 19.18
C PRO A 244 2.94 -12.58 18.17
N THR A 245 3.57 -13.37 17.28
CA THR A 245 4.49 -12.82 16.27
C THR A 245 3.79 -11.92 15.26
N GLU A 246 2.63 -12.34 14.75
CA GLU A 246 1.87 -11.54 13.80
C GLU A 246 1.25 -10.32 14.48
N TYR A 247 0.82 -10.47 15.74
CA TYR A 247 0.34 -9.37 16.56
C TYR A 247 1.38 -8.27 16.74
N GLU A 248 2.62 -8.61 17.09
CA GLU A 248 3.71 -7.62 17.24
C GLU A 248 3.96 -6.85 15.93
N HIS A 249 3.90 -7.54 14.79
CA HIS A 249 3.94 -6.88 13.49
C HIS A 249 2.71 -6.01 13.23
N SER A 250 1.51 -6.47 13.64
CA SER A 250 0.24 -5.77 13.42
C SER A 250 0.21 -4.39 14.06
N LEU A 251 0.87 -4.21 15.21
CA LEU A 251 0.89 -2.92 15.92
C LEU A 251 1.41 -1.78 15.04
N TYR A 252 2.43 -2.06 14.22
CA TYR A 252 2.96 -1.08 13.29
C TYR A 252 1.93 -0.71 12.22
N PHE A 253 1.36 -1.69 11.51
CA PHE A 253 0.47 -1.42 10.38
C PHE A 253 -0.93 -0.99 10.79
N ASP A 254 -1.49 -1.55 11.87
CA ASP A 254 -2.75 -1.11 12.48
C ASP A 254 -2.66 0.37 12.92
N THR A 255 -1.44 0.88 13.12
CA THR A 255 -1.17 2.29 13.37
C THR A 255 -0.90 3.06 12.08
N ILE A 256 0.14 2.71 11.33
CA ILE A 256 0.62 3.53 10.20
C ILE A 256 -0.41 3.55 9.06
N GLU A 257 -0.84 2.38 8.60
CA GLU A 257 -1.85 2.26 7.56
C GLU A 257 -3.25 2.54 8.10
N GLY A 258 -3.52 2.12 9.34
CA GLY A 258 -4.78 2.39 10.02
C GLY A 258 -5.11 3.88 10.11
N ILE A 259 -4.12 4.73 10.44
CA ILE A 259 -4.33 6.18 10.52
C ILE A 259 -4.34 6.83 9.14
N ALA A 260 -3.45 6.45 8.23
CA ALA A 260 -3.51 6.96 6.86
C ALA A 260 -4.87 6.63 6.20
N SER A 261 -5.40 5.43 6.47
CA SER A 261 -6.75 4.98 6.11
C SER A 261 -7.86 5.81 6.77
N TYR A 262 -7.70 6.19 8.03
CA TYR A 262 -8.64 7.10 8.70
C TYR A 262 -8.62 8.49 8.04
N ILE A 263 -7.44 9.04 7.74
CA ILE A 263 -7.28 10.34 7.10
C ILE A 263 -7.89 10.34 5.70
N ASP A 264 -7.64 9.31 4.88
CA ASP A 264 -8.18 9.24 3.52
C ASP A 264 -9.72 9.15 3.52
N LYS A 265 -10.32 8.37 4.41
CA LYS A 265 -11.78 8.23 4.54
C LYS A 265 -12.42 9.51 5.04
N MET A 266 -11.80 10.16 6.02
CA MET A 266 -12.25 11.46 6.48
C MET A 266 -12.13 12.51 5.38
N SER A 267 -11.13 12.42 4.50
CA SER A 267 -10.99 13.32 3.35
C SER A 267 -12.15 13.16 2.35
N VAL A 268 -12.55 11.93 2.06
CA VAL A 268 -13.70 11.64 1.19
C VAL A 268 -14.98 12.17 1.82
N MET A 269 -15.18 11.93 3.12
CA MET A 269 -16.34 12.44 3.85
C MET A 269 -16.37 13.98 3.85
N TYR A 270 -15.25 14.66 4.16
CA TYR A 270 -15.20 16.12 4.14
C TYR A 270 -15.37 16.69 2.73
N SER A 271 -14.90 16.01 1.69
CA SER A 271 -15.20 16.37 0.30
C SER A 271 -16.72 16.33 0.06
N ALA A 272 -17.38 15.24 0.46
CA ALA A 272 -18.83 15.04 0.27
C ALA A 272 -19.71 16.04 1.07
N PHE A 273 -19.19 16.57 2.18
CA PHE A 273 -19.88 17.52 3.06
C PHE A 273 -19.22 18.91 3.08
N GLU A 274 -18.52 19.29 2.01
CA GLU A 274 -17.96 20.64 1.80
C GLU A 274 -17.08 21.16 2.96
N GLY A 275 -16.39 20.26 3.65
CA GLY A 275 -15.43 20.55 4.72
C GLY A 275 -16.01 20.52 6.14
N SER A 276 -17.29 20.21 6.31
CA SER A 276 -17.91 20.12 7.64
C SER A 276 -19.10 19.16 7.70
N ALA A 277 -19.05 18.22 8.64
CA ALA A 277 -20.15 17.29 8.92
C ALA A 277 -20.42 17.20 10.43
N SER A 278 -21.69 17.07 10.81
CA SER A 278 -22.07 16.70 12.17
C SER A 278 -21.69 15.25 12.48
N ALA A 279 -21.53 14.90 13.76
CA ALA A 279 -21.20 13.53 14.15
C ALA A 279 -22.20 12.49 13.62
N GLN A 280 -23.49 12.84 13.51
CA GLN A 280 -24.50 11.95 12.93
C GLN A 280 -24.31 11.77 11.43
N GLN A 281 -24.03 12.85 10.68
CA GLN A 281 -23.75 12.76 9.24
C GLN A 281 -22.52 11.89 8.96
N VAL A 282 -21.46 12.03 9.76
CA VAL A 282 -20.27 11.18 9.66
C VAL A 282 -20.64 9.71 9.89
N ARG A 283 -21.43 9.43 10.93
CA ARG A 283 -21.87 8.07 11.24
C ARG A 283 -22.73 7.46 10.13
N ASP A 284 -23.73 8.19 9.65
CA ASP A 284 -24.64 7.73 8.60
C ASP A 284 -23.87 7.48 7.30
N TYR A 285 -22.93 8.36 6.97
CA TYR A 285 -22.07 8.24 5.79
C TYR A 285 -21.26 6.94 5.83
N PHE A 286 -20.51 6.68 6.91
CA PHE A 286 -19.70 5.47 7.00
C PHE A 286 -20.54 4.21 7.20
N THR A 287 -21.67 4.27 7.90
CA THR A 287 -22.60 3.14 8.01
C THR A 287 -23.09 2.72 6.63
N LYS A 288 -23.50 3.68 5.80
CA LYS A 288 -23.98 3.41 4.44
C LYS A 288 -22.86 2.88 3.53
N GLN A 289 -21.68 3.48 3.57
CA GLN A 289 -20.55 3.08 2.71
C GLN A 289 -20.07 1.65 2.99
N TYR A 290 -20.27 1.14 4.22
CA TYR A 290 -19.76 -0.16 4.65
C TYR A 290 -20.85 -1.20 4.92
N GLN A 291 -22.13 -0.88 4.70
CA GLN A 291 -23.24 -1.82 4.90
C GLN A 291 -23.09 -3.11 4.07
N ASP A 292 -22.47 -3.01 2.89
CA ASP A 292 -22.29 -4.09 1.92
C ASP A 292 -20.81 -4.47 1.77
N ILE A 293 -19.95 -4.15 2.74
CA ILE A 293 -18.52 -4.43 2.62
C ILE A 293 -18.28 -5.93 2.41
N ASN A 294 -17.69 -6.27 1.27
CA ASN A 294 -17.33 -7.64 0.98
C ASN A 294 -16.06 -8.02 1.75
N MET A 295 -16.25 -8.65 2.90
CA MET A 295 -15.15 -9.12 3.73
C MET A 295 -14.28 -10.16 3.03
N SER A 296 -14.79 -10.94 2.07
CA SER A 296 -14.00 -12.01 1.40
C SER A 296 -12.72 -11.53 0.72
N GLY A 297 -12.64 -10.26 0.30
CA GLY A 297 -11.42 -9.69 -0.30
C GLY A 297 -10.35 -9.23 0.71
N LEU A 298 -10.71 -9.17 1.99
CA LEU A 298 -9.88 -8.64 3.08
C LEU A 298 -9.30 -9.82 3.86
N ILE A 299 -8.25 -10.41 3.28
CA ILE A 299 -7.67 -11.67 3.77
C ILE A 299 -6.17 -11.60 4.01
N THR A 300 -5.57 -10.45 3.67
CA THR A 300 -4.18 -10.18 4.01
C THR A 300 -4.12 -9.37 5.28
N PHE A 301 -3.09 -9.65 6.07
CA PHE A 301 -2.73 -8.88 7.26
C PHE A 301 -2.78 -7.37 7.00
N ASP A 302 -2.18 -6.97 5.88
CA ASP A 302 -2.06 -5.60 5.42
C ASP A 302 -3.43 -4.92 5.24
N GLN A 303 -4.30 -5.50 4.41
CA GLN A 303 -5.64 -4.95 4.13
C GLN A 303 -6.51 -4.81 5.37
N GLU A 304 -6.39 -5.73 6.32
CA GLU A 304 -7.18 -5.68 7.55
C GLU A 304 -6.70 -4.57 8.48
N SER A 305 -5.41 -4.23 8.47
CA SER A 305 -4.86 -3.12 9.26
C SER A 305 -5.48 -1.78 8.90
N TYR A 306 -5.76 -1.53 7.61
CA TYR A 306 -6.51 -0.36 7.16
C TYR A 306 -7.86 -0.24 7.85
N LEU A 307 -8.57 -1.36 8.02
CA LEU A 307 -9.91 -1.36 8.60
C LEU A 307 -9.86 -1.30 10.12
N ILE A 308 -9.08 -2.16 10.78
CA ILE A 308 -9.04 -2.21 12.24
C ILE A 308 -8.55 -0.87 12.81
N GLY A 309 -7.50 -0.29 12.22
CA GLY A 309 -6.99 0.99 12.67
C GLY A 309 -7.98 2.13 12.42
N SER A 310 -8.55 2.24 11.21
CA SER A 310 -9.47 3.34 10.89
C SER A 310 -10.79 3.28 11.65
N TRP A 311 -11.36 2.09 11.84
CA TRP A 311 -12.60 1.94 12.61
C TRP A 311 -12.39 2.16 14.10
N SER A 312 -11.22 1.81 14.61
CA SER A 312 -10.84 2.17 15.97
C SER A 312 -10.75 3.69 16.12
N ALA A 313 -10.14 4.39 15.16
CA ALA A 313 -10.07 5.86 15.14
C ALA A 313 -11.46 6.52 15.02
N PHE A 314 -12.35 6.02 14.16
CA PHE A 314 -13.72 6.52 14.06
C PHE A 314 -14.50 6.36 15.36
N LEU A 315 -14.35 5.22 16.05
CA LEU A 315 -14.97 4.98 17.34
C LEU A 315 -14.41 5.89 18.44
N LEU A 316 -13.09 6.10 18.47
CA LEU A 316 -12.47 7.02 19.43
C LEU A 316 -13.02 8.45 19.27
N ASP A 317 -13.17 8.94 18.04
CA ASP A 317 -13.80 10.22 17.74
C ASP A 317 -15.29 10.24 18.11
N ALA A 318 -16.03 9.19 17.77
CA ALA A 318 -17.45 9.07 18.09
C ALA A 318 -17.72 9.04 19.61
N LEU A 319 -16.75 8.53 20.38
CA LEU A 319 -16.76 8.51 21.84
C LEU A 319 -16.14 9.77 22.46
N ASN A 320 -15.71 10.74 21.63
CA ASN A 320 -15.08 11.99 22.03
C ASN A 320 -13.88 11.79 22.98
N LYS A 321 -13.08 10.73 22.72
CA LYS A 321 -11.81 10.47 23.40
C LYS A 321 -10.70 11.35 22.82
N ASP A 322 -9.76 11.77 23.64
CA ASP A 322 -8.54 12.47 23.18
C ASP A 322 -7.41 11.44 22.99
N TRP A 323 -7.20 11.02 21.74
CA TRP A 323 -6.36 9.86 21.41
C TRP A 323 -5.23 10.17 20.42
N LYS A 324 -5.41 11.21 19.59
CA LYS A 324 -4.52 11.51 18.47
C LYS A 324 -3.09 11.84 18.92
N GLY A 325 -2.93 12.44 20.10
CA GLY A 325 -1.63 12.80 20.66
C GLY A 325 -0.76 11.60 21.07
N LEU A 326 -1.38 10.48 21.44
CA LEU A 326 -0.66 9.28 21.90
C LEU A 326 -0.22 8.36 20.76
N VAL A 327 -0.81 8.51 19.57
CA VAL A 327 -0.50 7.66 18.42
C VAL A 327 0.94 7.81 17.94
N PRO A 328 1.49 9.02 17.75
CA PRO A 328 2.90 9.18 17.42
C PRO A 328 3.84 8.51 18.45
N GLU A 329 3.43 8.43 19.72
CA GLU A 329 4.20 7.79 20.80
C GLU A 329 4.16 6.24 20.75
N GLY A 330 3.40 5.67 19.81
CA GLY A 330 3.31 4.23 19.57
C GLY A 330 2.08 3.55 20.17
N HIS A 331 1.13 4.31 20.73
CA HIS A 331 -0.13 3.75 21.23
C HIS A 331 -1.12 3.53 20.08
N THR A 332 -1.42 2.28 19.77
CA THR A 332 -2.32 1.97 18.65
C THR A 332 -3.76 2.45 18.94
N PRO A 333 -4.55 2.85 17.93
CA PRO A 333 -5.94 3.27 18.14
C PRO A 333 -6.79 2.19 18.81
N ILE A 334 -6.59 0.93 18.46
CA ILE A 334 -7.36 -0.18 19.04
C ILE A 334 -7.05 -0.35 20.54
N GLU A 335 -5.80 -0.20 20.96
CA GLU A 335 -5.44 -0.29 22.39
C GLU A 335 -6.06 0.83 23.20
N GLN A 336 -6.00 2.07 22.69
CA GLN A 336 -6.63 3.22 23.34
C GLN A 336 -8.16 3.11 23.39
N LEU A 337 -8.76 2.51 22.34
CA LEU A 337 -10.20 2.28 22.29
C LEU A 337 -10.64 1.27 23.36
N LEU A 338 -9.93 0.16 23.47
CA LEU A 338 -10.26 -0.99 24.31
C LEU A 338 -9.68 -0.90 25.74
N GLU A 339 -8.93 0.15 26.05
CA GLU A 339 -8.45 0.40 27.41
C GLU A 339 -9.61 0.45 28.41
N GLY A 340 -9.53 -0.39 29.44
CA GLY A 340 -10.56 -0.53 30.48
C GLY A 340 -11.83 -1.26 30.05
N VAL A 341 -11.93 -1.74 28.81
CA VAL A 341 -13.07 -2.52 28.33
C VAL A 341 -12.93 -3.98 28.78
N THR A 342 -13.94 -4.50 29.47
CA THR A 342 -13.96 -5.91 29.87
C THR A 342 -14.31 -6.82 28.68
N PRO A 343 -13.46 -7.82 28.34
CA PRO A 343 -13.76 -8.77 27.27
C PRO A 343 -15.06 -9.54 27.52
N ILE A 344 -15.93 -9.57 26.51
CA ILE A 344 -17.16 -10.36 26.50
C ILE A 344 -16.98 -11.47 25.46
N PRO A 345 -16.96 -12.75 25.86
CA PRO A 345 -16.83 -13.85 24.92
C PRO A 345 -17.91 -13.83 23.84
N GLN A 346 -17.50 -14.01 22.59
CA GLN A 346 -18.40 -14.13 21.45
C GLN A 346 -18.02 -15.38 20.66
N GLN A 347 -19.00 -16.15 20.20
CA GLN A 347 -18.74 -17.23 19.26
C GLN A 347 -18.40 -16.63 17.89
N ALA A 348 -17.43 -17.23 17.18
CA ALA A 348 -17.16 -16.86 15.80
C ALA A 348 -18.41 -17.09 14.94
N ASP A 349 -18.71 -16.15 14.05
CA ASP A 349 -19.79 -16.32 13.08
C ASP A 349 -19.44 -17.46 12.11
N ASP A 350 -20.34 -18.44 11.97
CA ASP A 350 -20.11 -19.63 11.15
C ASP A 350 -19.93 -19.29 9.67
N LYS A 351 -20.63 -18.26 9.17
CA LYS A 351 -20.54 -17.80 7.78
C LYS A 351 -19.18 -17.14 7.55
N ILE A 352 -18.76 -16.22 8.42
CA ILE A 352 -17.42 -15.60 8.35
C ILE A 352 -16.34 -16.69 8.42
N THR A 353 -16.49 -17.66 9.32
CA THR A 353 -15.56 -18.78 9.49
C THR A 353 -15.43 -19.60 8.21
N ALA A 354 -16.56 -20.02 7.62
CA ALA A 354 -16.59 -20.80 6.39
C ALA A 354 -16.02 -20.01 5.19
N GLU A 355 -16.41 -18.75 5.02
CA GLU A 355 -15.94 -17.88 3.95
C GLU A 355 -14.42 -17.63 4.06
N ARG A 356 -13.91 -17.38 5.26
CA ARG A 356 -12.47 -17.21 5.52
C ARG A 356 -11.68 -18.47 5.23
N ALA A 357 -12.14 -19.62 5.71
CA ALA A 357 -11.49 -20.90 5.46
C ALA A 357 -11.42 -21.20 3.95
N ALA A 358 -12.53 -21.02 3.22
CA ALA A 358 -12.57 -21.23 1.77
C ALA A 358 -11.64 -20.28 1.02
N THR A 359 -11.64 -19.00 1.40
CA THR A 359 -10.82 -17.98 0.72
C THR A 359 -9.33 -18.21 0.95
N ILE A 360 -8.92 -18.52 2.20
CA ILE A 360 -7.51 -18.83 2.51
C ILE A 360 -7.06 -20.13 1.87
N ALA A 361 -7.92 -21.15 1.81
CA ALA A 361 -7.61 -22.38 1.09
C ALA A 361 -7.37 -22.11 -0.40
N LYS A 362 -8.21 -21.27 -1.02
CA LYS A 362 -8.01 -20.83 -2.41
C LYS A 362 -6.71 -20.04 -2.59
N LEU A 363 -6.46 -19.04 -1.74
CA LEU A 363 -5.23 -18.24 -1.78
C LEU A 363 -3.99 -19.13 -1.68
N ASN A 364 -3.96 -20.06 -0.72
CA ASN A 364 -2.84 -20.97 -0.55
C ASN A 364 -2.68 -21.90 -1.76
N ALA A 365 -3.77 -22.42 -2.33
CA ALA A 365 -3.72 -23.24 -3.53
C ALA A 365 -3.16 -22.47 -4.75
N ASP A 366 -3.60 -21.22 -4.93
CA ASP A 366 -3.14 -20.35 -6.02
C ASP A 366 -1.64 -20.00 -5.84
N LEU A 367 -1.20 -19.67 -4.61
CA LEU A 367 0.20 -19.39 -4.29
C LEU A 367 1.12 -20.61 -4.38
N ALA A 368 0.63 -21.80 -4.00
CA ALA A 368 1.39 -23.05 -3.99
C ALA A 368 1.97 -23.40 -5.36
N ILE A 369 1.27 -23.06 -6.43
CA ILE A 369 1.72 -23.27 -7.83
C ILE A 369 3.11 -22.66 -8.05
N THR A 370 3.38 -21.50 -7.44
CA THR A 370 4.63 -20.77 -7.62
C THR A 370 5.59 -20.98 -6.44
N LEU A 371 5.08 -20.93 -5.21
CA LEU A 371 5.92 -20.88 -4.01
C LEU A 371 6.45 -22.25 -3.59
N ASP A 372 5.69 -23.33 -3.77
CA ASP A 372 6.16 -24.67 -3.35
C ASP A 372 7.37 -25.14 -4.17
N PRO A 373 7.37 -25.02 -5.53
CA PRO A 373 8.56 -25.35 -6.32
C PRO A 373 9.74 -24.45 -6.01
N LEU A 374 9.50 -23.13 -5.83
CA LEU A 374 10.54 -22.17 -5.46
C LEU A 374 11.17 -22.55 -4.12
N LYS A 375 10.37 -22.78 -3.08
CA LYS A 375 10.83 -23.20 -1.76
C LYS A 375 11.64 -24.48 -1.83
N LYS A 376 11.13 -25.49 -2.52
CA LYS A 376 11.83 -26.77 -2.70
C LYS A 376 13.20 -26.58 -3.34
N ALA A 377 13.31 -25.73 -4.36
CA ALA A 377 14.57 -25.46 -5.04
C ALA A 377 15.52 -24.54 -4.24
N LEU A 378 14.98 -23.68 -3.37
CA LEU A 378 15.77 -22.92 -2.41
C LEU A 378 16.31 -23.85 -1.29
N ASP A 379 15.54 -24.85 -0.85
CA ASP A 379 15.96 -25.80 0.18
C ASP A 379 16.96 -26.86 -0.35
N ASP A 380 16.99 -27.13 -1.66
CA ASP A 380 17.92 -28.11 -2.27
C ASP A 380 19.33 -27.53 -2.47
N GLN A 381 20.29 -28.06 -1.70
CA GLN A 381 21.69 -27.64 -1.75
C GLN A 381 22.44 -28.03 -3.03
N ASN A 382 21.86 -28.93 -3.85
CA ASN A 382 22.46 -29.34 -5.12
C ASN A 382 22.14 -28.39 -6.27
N ILE A 383 21.14 -27.52 -6.09
CA ILE A 383 20.76 -26.54 -7.10
C ILE A 383 21.59 -25.28 -6.87
N PRO A 384 22.30 -24.73 -7.88
CA PRO A 384 23.00 -23.47 -7.72
C PRO A 384 22.06 -22.29 -7.51
N LEU A 385 22.55 -21.18 -6.93
CA LEU A 385 21.81 -19.92 -6.84
C LEU A 385 22.38 -18.87 -7.80
N LEU A 386 21.50 -18.02 -8.31
CA LEU A 386 21.86 -16.71 -8.83
C LEU A 386 21.52 -15.66 -7.79
N LEU A 387 22.48 -14.78 -7.50
CA LEU A 387 22.30 -13.62 -6.62
C LEU A 387 22.56 -12.35 -7.43
N ILE A 388 21.59 -11.44 -7.41
CA ILE A 388 21.65 -10.15 -8.09
C ILE A 388 21.66 -9.07 -7.01
N PRO A 389 22.79 -8.36 -6.81
CA PRO A 389 22.85 -7.22 -5.89
C PRO A 389 21.80 -6.16 -6.23
N LEU A 390 21.14 -5.60 -5.19
CA LEU A 390 20.13 -4.56 -5.36
C LEU A 390 20.72 -3.23 -5.89
N ASP A 391 22.02 -3.01 -5.76
CA ASP A 391 22.73 -1.82 -6.25
C ASP A 391 22.98 -1.81 -7.78
N ILE A 392 22.62 -2.89 -8.49
CA ILE A 392 22.68 -2.94 -9.95
C ILE A 392 21.60 -2.07 -10.57
N LYS A 393 21.97 -1.31 -11.62
CA LYS A 393 21.04 -0.44 -12.34
C LYS A 393 19.89 -1.25 -12.94
N ARG A 394 18.67 -0.89 -12.52
CA ARG A 394 17.41 -1.49 -12.92
C ARG A 394 16.63 -0.59 -13.91
N GLY A 395 15.93 -1.22 -14.84
CA GLY A 395 14.90 -0.59 -15.65
C GLY A 395 13.55 -0.55 -14.91
N ALA A 396 12.47 -0.38 -15.67
CA ALA A 396 11.11 -0.48 -15.14
C ALA A 396 10.88 -1.83 -14.45
N PHE A 397 10.13 -1.81 -13.35
CA PHE A 397 9.87 -2.96 -12.51
C PHE A 397 8.37 -3.21 -12.37
N SER A 398 7.95 -4.47 -12.47
CA SER A 398 6.58 -4.88 -12.15
C SER A 398 6.58 -6.18 -11.35
N THR A 399 5.59 -6.35 -10.49
CA THR A 399 5.36 -7.54 -9.66
C THR A 399 3.87 -7.73 -9.41
N THR A 400 3.46 -8.94 -9.03
CA THR A 400 2.10 -9.22 -8.57
C THR A 400 1.96 -9.23 -7.04
N GLY A 401 3.02 -8.91 -6.30
CA GLY A 401 2.97 -8.77 -4.83
C GLY A 401 4.17 -9.38 -4.10
N PHE A 402 4.12 -9.32 -2.77
CA PHE A 402 5.21 -9.72 -1.88
C PHE A 402 4.71 -10.73 -0.84
N ILE A 403 5.46 -11.82 -0.65
CA ILE A 403 5.06 -12.92 0.25
C ILE A 403 6.25 -13.33 1.13
N THR A 404 6.06 -13.38 2.44
CA THR A 404 7.06 -13.97 3.33
C THR A 404 6.99 -15.48 3.20
N LEU A 405 8.06 -16.10 2.73
CA LEU A 405 8.14 -17.56 2.68
C LEU A 405 8.61 -18.08 4.03
N LYS A 406 7.78 -18.89 4.72
CA LYS A 406 8.10 -19.42 6.05
C LYS A 406 9.45 -20.15 6.07
N GLY A 407 10.34 -19.73 6.98
CA GLY A 407 11.71 -20.22 7.12
C GLY A 407 12.76 -19.40 6.35
N TYR A 408 12.37 -18.32 5.67
CA TYR A 408 13.25 -17.39 4.95
C TYR A 408 13.20 -15.97 5.49
N GLU A 409 12.56 -15.75 6.65
CA GLU A 409 12.59 -14.48 7.37
C GLU A 409 14.03 -14.07 7.73
N PRO A 410 14.39 -12.76 7.64
CA PRO A 410 13.53 -11.60 7.36
C PRO A 410 13.29 -11.33 5.86
N GLY A 411 13.69 -12.23 4.96
CA GLY A 411 13.45 -12.08 3.53
C GLY A 411 12.01 -12.31 3.10
N TYR A 412 11.70 -11.90 1.87
CA TYR A 412 10.39 -12.08 1.23
C TYR A 412 10.54 -12.40 -0.26
N VAL A 413 9.55 -13.06 -0.84
CA VAL A 413 9.48 -13.36 -2.26
C VAL A 413 8.75 -12.24 -2.98
N ILE A 414 9.39 -11.69 -4.02
CA ILE A 414 8.76 -10.82 -5.02
C ILE A 414 8.11 -11.72 -6.06
N MET A 415 6.79 -11.66 -6.17
CA MET A 415 6.00 -12.53 -7.03
C MET A 415 6.01 -12.02 -8.47
N ASN A 416 6.26 -12.93 -9.43
CA ASN A 416 6.17 -12.67 -10.87
C ASN A 416 6.92 -11.39 -11.31
N MET A 417 8.13 -11.22 -10.82
CA MET A 417 8.94 -10.04 -11.09
C MET A 417 9.29 -9.95 -12.58
N SER A 418 9.04 -8.79 -13.18
CA SER A 418 9.54 -8.44 -14.51
C SER A 418 10.35 -7.15 -14.45
N THR A 419 11.58 -7.20 -14.97
CA THR A 419 12.50 -6.06 -14.97
C THR A 419 13.69 -6.33 -15.89
N GLN A 420 14.49 -5.30 -16.16
CA GLN A 420 15.79 -5.45 -16.79
C GLN A 420 16.90 -4.90 -15.87
N PHE A 421 17.99 -5.65 -15.74
CA PHE A 421 19.24 -5.22 -15.14
C PHE A 421 20.25 -4.93 -16.24
N THR A 422 20.94 -3.80 -16.12
CA THR A 422 22.07 -3.46 -16.98
C THR A 422 23.33 -3.46 -16.15
N THR A 423 24.32 -4.24 -16.59
CA THR A 423 25.64 -4.30 -15.96
C THR A 423 26.71 -3.76 -16.91
N SER A 424 27.91 -3.54 -16.39
CA SER A 424 29.07 -3.17 -17.22
C SER A 424 29.41 -4.22 -18.29
N ALA A 425 29.02 -5.48 -18.07
CA ALA A 425 29.39 -6.64 -18.89
C ALA A 425 28.19 -7.33 -19.56
N GLY A 426 27.00 -6.73 -19.54
CA GLY A 426 25.83 -7.31 -20.22
C GLY A 426 24.47 -6.83 -19.71
N LYS A 427 23.45 -7.64 -19.99
CA LYS A 427 22.05 -7.37 -19.62
C LYS A 427 21.38 -8.66 -19.17
N LEU A 428 20.57 -8.56 -18.12
CA LEU A 428 19.71 -9.64 -17.63
C LEU A 428 18.28 -9.13 -17.60
N GLU A 429 17.39 -9.80 -18.31
CA GLU A 429 15.95 -9.56 -18.31
C GLU A 429 15.28 -10.64 -17.46
N LEU A 430 14.41 -10.19 -16.56
CA LEU A 430 13.46 -11.00 -15.83
C LEU A 430 12.08 -10.80 -16.42
N LYS A 431 11.37 -11.90 -16.63
CA LYS A 431 9.98 -11.89 -17.04
C LYS A 431 9.17 -12.86 -16.19
N GLU A 432 8.25 -12.31 -15.41
CA GLU A 432 7.32 -13.04 -14.54
C GLU A 432 8.01 -14.07 -13.65
N ARG A 433 9.22 -13.78 -13.17
CA ARG A 433 10.00 -14.72 -12.34
C ARG A 433 9.88 -14.35 -10.88
N SER A 434 9.41 -15.27 -10.05
CA SER A 434 9.39 -15.05 -8.60
C SER A 434 10.79 -15.24 -8.00
N MET A 435 11.22 -14.28 -7.18
CA MET A 435 12.57 -14.27 -6.59
C MET A 435 12.50 -13.94 -5.11
N LEU A 436 13.36 -14.59 -4.33
CA LEU A 436 13.56 -14.26 -2.92
C LEU A 436 14.43 -13.00 -2.82
N MET A 437 13.97 -11.99 -2.12
CA MET A 437 14.78 -10.85 -1.71
C MET A 437 15.16 -11.03 -0.25
N MET A 438 16.45 -10.94 0.07
CA MET A 438 16.91 -11.11 1.45
C MET A 438 18.18 -10.30 1.71
N PRO A 439 18.30 -9.66 2.90
CA PRO A 439 19.57 -9.14 3.37
C PRO A 439 20.53 -10.31 3.53
N THR A 440 21.68 -10.21 2.88
CA THR A 440 22.67 -11.28 2.81
C THR A 440 24.06 -10.73 3.05
N TYR A 441 24.85 -11.50 3.79
CA TYR A 441 26.27 -11.25 3.99
C TYR A 441 27.09 -12.12 3.05
N ILE A 442 27.72 -11.51 2.04
CA ILE A 442 28.60 -12.20 1.11
C ILE A 442 30.02 -11.69 1.30
N GLU A 443 30.93 -12.59 1.67
CA GLU A 443 32.34 -12.29 1.97
C GLU A 443 32.50 -11.27 3.10
N THR A 444 32.61 -9.97 2.76
CA THR A 444 32.77 -8.85 3.70
C THR A 444 31.78 -7.71 3.47
N LYS A 445 30.78 -7.91 2.60
CA LYS A 445 29.78 -6.90 2.26
C LYS A 445 28.39 -7.43 2.60
N GLU A 446 27.72 -6.71 3.48
CA GLU A 446 26.28 -6.82 3.68
C GLU A 446 25.54 -6.09 2.56
N GLY A 447 24.44 -6.65 2.10
CA GLY A 447 23.55 -6.00 1.15
C GLY A 447 22.32 -6.83 0.85
N ASP A 448 21.36 -6.23 0.16
CA ASP A 448 20.17 -6.93 -0.31
C ASP A 448 20.42 -7.54 -1.69
N TYR A 449 19.92 -8.77 -1.86
CA TYR A 449 20.07 -9.51 -3.10
C TYR A 449 18.73 -10.09 -3.54
N PHE A 450 18.48 -10.07 -4.85
CA PHE A 450 17.51 -10.97 -5.45
C PHE A 450 18.15 -12.34 -5.67
N ILE A 451 17.52 -13.37 -5.14
CA ILE A 451 18.02 -14.73 -5.07
C ILE A 451 17.02 -15.63 -5.79
N THR A 452 17.52 -16.44 -6.73
CA THR A 452 16.72 -17.47 -7.40
C THR A 452 17.54 -18.73 -7.61
N PRO A 453 16.95 -19.93 -7.43
CA PRO A 453 17.57 -21.17 -7.86
C PRO A 453 17.79 -21.19 -9.37
N LEU A 454 18.91 -21.74 -9.82
CA LEU A 454 19.23 -21.94 -11.23
C LEU A 454 19.14 -23.43 -11.58
N GLN A 455 18.13 -23.81 -12.35
CA GLN A 455 18.03 -25.17 -12.88
C GLN A 455 19.10 -25.41 -13.96
N ALA A 456 19.56 -26.65 -14.10
CA ALA A 456 20.69 -26.99 -14.96
C ALA A 456 20.48 -26.64 -16.44
N ASP A 457 19.22 -26.55 -16.90
CA ASP A 457 18.87 -26.25 -18.28
C ASP A 457 18.49 -24.78 -18.54
N GLU A 458 18.55 -23.93 -17.51
CA GLU A 458 18.24 -22.49 -17.58
C GLU A 458 19.41 -21.63 -18.04
N TYR A 459 20.65 -22.15 -17.98
CA TYR A 459 21.83 -21.36 -18.27
C TYR A 459 22.94 -22.14 -18.97
N VAL A 460 23.75 -21.42 -19.74
CA VAL A 460 25.03 -21.89 -20.26
C VAL A 460 26.14 -21.05 -19.65
N ARG A 461 27.17 -21.72 -19.11
CA ARG A 461 28.34 -21.09 -18.52
C ARG A 461 29.53 -21.15 -19.47
N THR A 462 30.15 -20.00 -19.75
CA THR A 462 31.37 -19.90 -20.55
C THR A 462 32.23 -18.76 -20.01
N ASP A 463 33.47 -19.04 -19.63
CA ASP A 463 34.47 -18.03 -19.20
C ASP A 463 33.96 -17.00 -18.16
N GLY A 464 33.28 -17.48 -17.11
CA GLY A 464 32.73 -16.63 -16.05
C GLY A 464 31.45 -15.86 -16.43
N THR A 465 30.92 -16.10 -17.62
CA THR A 465 29.66 -15.54 -18.11
C THR A 465 28.55 -16.59 -18.04
N LEU A 466 27.35 -16.17 -17.61
CA LEU A 466 26.12 -16.96 -17.74
C LEU A 466 25.25 -16.35 -18.84
N THR A 467 24.74 -17.22 -19.71
CA THR A 467 23.73 -16.88 -20.72
C THR A 467 22.43 -17.61 -20.41
N PHE A 468 21.31 -16.90 -20.46
CA PHE A 468 19.97 -17.37 -20.11
C PHE A 468 19.00 -17.16 -21.28
N ASP A 469 18.08 -18.11 -21.47
CA ASP A 469 17.03 -18.04 -22.50
C ASP A 469 15.70 -18.72 -22.10
N LYS A 470 15.52 -19.11 -20.83
CA LYS A 470 14.35 -19.89 -20.34
C LYS A 470 13.85 -19.42 -18.99
N ASN A 471 12.62 -19.87 -18.65
CA ASN A 471 12.00 -19.73 -17.33
C ASN A 471 12.02 -18.29 -16.79
N GLY A 472 11.77 -17.32 -17.67
CA GLY A 472 11.74 -15.91 -17.28
C GLY A 472 13.11 -15.28 -17.06
N LEU A 473 14.22 -15.96 -17.35
CA LEU A 473 15.57 -15.39 -17.41
C LEU A 473 16.01 -15.26 -18.87
N LYS A 474 16.49 -14.08 -19.26
CA LYS A 474 17.01 -13.85 -20.61
C LYS A 474 18.21 -12.91 -20.62
N GLY A 475 19.21 -13.22 -21.43
CA GLY A 475 20.36 -12.35 -21.66
C GLY A 475 21.66 -12.96 -21.18
N THR A 476 22.67 -12.12 -21.02
CA THR A 476 24.04 -12.53 -20.75
C THR A 476 24.66 -11.59 -19.73
N VAL A 477 25.24 -12.14 -18.66
CA VAL A 477 25.91 -11.37 -17.61
C VAL A 477 27.15 -12.09 -17.11
N TYR A 478 28.16 -11.29 -16.73
CA TYR A 478 29.32 -11.79 -16.01
C TYR A 478 28.95 -12.09 -14.55
N VAL A 479 29.44 -13.21 -14.03
CA VAL A 479 29.19 -13.63 -12.65
C VAL A 479 30.47 -14.00 -11.90
N LYS A 480 30.48 -13.76 -10.59
CA LYS A 480 31.49 -14.28 -9.67
C LYS A 480 30.95 -15.55 -9.00
N PRO A 481 31.55 -16.74 -9.22
CA PRO A 481 31.17 -17.94 -8.50
C PRO A 481 31.66 -17.87 -7.05
N PHE A 482 30.83 -18.33 -6.12
CA PHE A 482 31.18 -18.43 -4.70
C PHE A 482 30.37 -19.55 -4.01
N LYS A 483 30.63 -19.77 -2.72
CA LYS A 483 29.84 -20.69 -1.89
C LYS A 483 28.91 -19.89 -0.99
N TYR A 484 27.62 -20.17 -1.08
CA TYR A 484 26.60 -19.59 -0.21
C TYR A 484 25.98 -20.73 0.58
N ASN A 485 26.04 -20.72 1.92
CA ASN A 485 25.48 -21.81 2.76
C ASN A 485 25.86 -23.23 2.28
N GLY A 486 27.11 -23.42 1.83
CA GLY A 486 27.63 -24.71 1.33
C GLY A 486 27.28 -25.07 -0.12
N ARG A 487 26.31 -24.41 -0.74
CA ARG A 487 25.91 -24.63 -2.15
C ARG A 487 26.68 -23.72 -3.12
N GLU A 488 26.77 -24.14 -4.38
CA GLU A 488 27.29 -23.28 -5.45
C GLU A 488 26.37 -22.09 -5.68
N ALA A 489 26.94 -20.91 -5.85
CA ALA A 489 26.21 -19.69 -6.11
C ALA A 489 26.99 -18.78 -7.07
N TYR A 490 26.24 -17.95 -7.79
CA TYR A 490 26.74 -17.03 -8.80
C TYR A 490 26.24 -15.63 -8.48
N MET A 491 27.15 -14.70 -8.19
CA MET A 491 26.81 -13.30 -7.98
C MET A 491 26.96 -12.52 -9.27
N VAL A 492 25.92 -11.82 -9.71
CA VAL A 492 25.99 -10.93 -10.87
C VAL A 492 26.92 -9.76 -10.55
N ALA A 493 27.87 -9.49 -11.44
CA ALA A 493 28.75 -8.33 -11.32
C ALA A 493 28.04 -7.05 -11.82
N PRO A 494 28.21 -5.90 -11.14
CA PRO A 494 27.58 -4.63 -11.51
C PRO A 494 28.05 -4.06 -12.87
#